data_AF-A0A096LU29-F1
#
_entry.id   AF-A0A096LU29-F1
#
_cell.length_a   1.000
_cell.length_b   1.000
_cell.length_c   1.000
_cell.angle_alpha   90.00
_cell.angle_beta   90.00
_cell.angle_gamma   90.00
#
_symmetry.space_group_name_H-M   'P 1'
#
loop_
_entity.id
_entity.type
_entity.pdbx_description
1 polymer ?
#
loop_
_entity_poly.entity_id
_entity_poly.type
_entity_poly.pdbx_seq_one_letter_code
_entity_poly.pdbx_strand_id
1 'polypeptide(L)'
;LSQHSGSFNKYSKRNYCLFCGKPVTKISRHLTNIHSDRIEVAVAFQYPPNSKERRKIWQKLTNDGNFKHNKDVLKTGEGKLAVRGRTKTSSKATDFVHCIYCHGLYGKKLIHLHLRKCKENVKTEDDSHGTPRRVVSHCALLTKNCEGISEEFKNLIGVMVYDNVTETVMENQIILQYGEQMFKKYINHPKQHEYARQNLRHVARLLLEAQKSTPMKSFEDFFKPSNFKLVVSAVKVVGQYDRYNIPSLALKLGYHLQKICNIVQHNAKSIGDTKVVESCKIFLSMYDKKWTKYVSSLALKNIKDMQKKRANKVPSAQDVKHLYYHLETAHHAAEKKLRENLCSENFVALARAVLARTILFNRRLPGEVASISLETFESRIRSDVCDDMDVSVSQMERKLCGLFSRVTIKGKCGRVVPIILKPSFESSIEFLVSVREKCGILSNNPYVFPRQQSLTAQRGSSCIQFHVKECGAENPSVLMVVKLRRHFAPLLQLLNLDDEEVKQV
;
A
#
# COMPACT_ATOMS: atom_id res chain seq x y z
N LEU A 1 38.77 22.32 52.79
CA LEU A 1 38.23 23.66 52.47
C LEU A 1 38.52 23.94 51.00
N SER A 2 37.66 23.43 50.11
CA SER A 2 36.60 24.19 49.39
C SER A 2 37.18 25.08 48.27
N GLN A 3 37.18 24.58 47.04
CA GLN A 3 36.15 24.83 45.99
C GLN A 3 36.51 26.04 45.10
N HIS A 4 36.66 25.79 43.79
CA HIS A 4 35.82 26.38 42.75
C HIS A 4 36.08 25.67 41.41
N SER A 5 35.60 24.43 41.29
CA SER A 5 35.36 23.83 39.98
C SER A 5 33.99 24.29 39.49
N GLY A 6 34.00 25.10 38.43
CA GLY A 6 32.78 25.63 37.80
C GLY A 6 31.84 24.49 37.38
N SER A 7 30.62 24.54 37.89
CA SER A 7 29.50 23.67 37.54
C SER A 7 29.22 23.74 36.03
N PHE A 8 29.66 22.71 35.29
CA PHE A 8 29.25 22.52 33.90
C PHE A 8 27.78 22.10 33.86
N ASN A 9 26.94 23.02 33.40
CA ASN A 9 25.50 22.80 33.22
C ASN A 9 25.26 21.68 32.18
N LYS A 10 24.95 20.47 32.66
CA LYS A 10 24.89 19.18 31.94
C LYS A 10 23.78 19.06 30.87
N TYR A 11 23.07 20.15 30.52
CA TYR A 11 21.76 20.08 29.86
C TYR A 11 21.49 21.09 28.71
N SER A 12 22.52 21.65 28.05
CA SER A 12 22.26 22.45 26.84
C SER A 12 22.08 21.56 25.61
N LYS A 13 20.90 21.58 24.98
CA LYS A 13 20.68 20.93 23.68
C LYS A 13 21.67 21.47 22.64
N ARG A 14 22.54 20.60 22.12
CA ARG A 14 23.49 20.94 21.05
C ARG A 14 22.87 20.65 19.68
N ASN A 15 23.13 21.51 18.72
CA ASN A 15 22.84 21.29 17.30
C ASN A 15 24.18 21.20 16.55
N TYR A 16 24.17 20.63 15.36
CA TYR A 16 25.39 20.42 14.57
C TYR A 16 25.43 21.42 13.43
N CYS A 17 26.59 22.04 13.22
CA CYS A 17 26.80 22.97 12.12
C CYS A 17 26.81 22.21 10.78
N LEU A 18 26.07 22.72 9.79
CA LEU A 18 26.02 22.13 8.45
C LEU A 18 27.39 22.07 7.75
N PHE A 19 28.19 23.13 7.93
CA PHE A 19 29.45 23.32 7.20
C PHE A 19 30.63 22.64 7.88
N CYS A 20 30.85 22.88 9.18
CA CYS A 20 31.99 22.32 9.91
C CYS A 20 31.67 21.09 10.77
N GLY A 21 30.41 20.67 10.88
CA GLY A 21 30.00 19.51 11.68
C GLY A 21 30.09 19.70 13.20
N LYS A 22 30.62 20.83 13.70
CA LYS A 22 30.87 21.03 15.13
C LYS A 22 29.55 21.13 15.91
N PRO A 23 29.47 20.52 17.11
CA PRO A 23 28.31 20.65 17.99
C PRO A 23 28.31 22.01 18.69
N VAL A 24 27.28 22.82 18.46
CA VAL A 24 27.14 24.18 18.99
C VAL A 24 25.76 24.42 19.61
N THR A 25 25.69 25.28 20.62
CA THR A 25 24.45 25.61 21.34
C THR A 25 23.67 26.73 20.66
N LYS A 26 24.37 27.66 19.99
CA LYS A 26 23.80 28.83 19.30
C LYS A 26 24.28 28.86 17.84
N ILE A 27 23.58 28.10 16.98
CA ILE A 27 23.91 27.97 15.55
C ILE A 27 23.97 29.31 14.83
N SER A 28 23.00 30.20 15.02
CA SER A 28 22.96 31.50 14.32
C SER A 28 24.22 32.34 14.56
N ARG A 29 24.68 32.42 15.81
CA ARG A 29 25.92 33.14 16.18
C ARG A 29 27.15 32.45 15.59
N HIS A 30 27.21 31.12 15.68
CA HIS A 30 28.33 30.36 15.12
C HIS A 30 28.44 30.55 13.60
N LEU A 31 27.33 30.44 12.86
CA LEU A 31 27.29 30.66 11.42
C LEU A 31 27.67 32.10 11.05
N THR A 32 27.21 33.09 11.82
CA THR A 32 27.55 34.50 11.59
C THR A 32 29.04 34.78 11.77
N ASN A 33 29.69 34.15 12.75
CA ASN A 33 31.08 34.48 13.09
C ASN A 33 32.11 33.64 12.30
N ILE A 34 31.78 32.40 11.96
CA ILE A 34 32.74 31.43 11.37
C ILE A 34 32.45 31.15 9.89
N HIS A 35 31.19 31.30 9.47
CA HIS A 35 30.71 30.89 8.14
C HIS A 35 29.95 32.03 7.43
N SER A 36 30.33 33.29 7.69
CA SER A 36 29.73 34.47 7.05
C SER A 36 29.95 34.51 5.54
N ASP A 37 30.97 33.81 5.06
CA ASP A 37 31.35 33.63 3.65
C ASP A 37 30.38 32.73 2.88
N ARG A 38 29.56 31.93 3.57
CA ARG A 38 28.64 30.98 2.92
C ARG A 38 27.40 31.69 2.39
N ILE A 39 27.05 31.37 1.14
CA ILE A 39 25.90 31.97 0.42
C ILE A 39 24.61 31.80 1.23
N GLU A 40 24.38 30.62 1.80
CA GLU A 40 23.17 30.33 2.56
C GLU A 40 23.08 31.13 3.87
N VAL A 41 24.23 31.52 4.43
CA VAL A 41 24.33 32.40 5.61
C VAL A 41 24.13 33.86 5.20
N ALA A 42 24.67 34.27 4.05
CA ALA A 42 24.49 35.61 3.49
C ALA A 42 23.02 35.93 3.20
N VAL A 43 22.21 34.96 2.75
CA VAL A 43 20.76 35.12 2.56
C VAL A 43 20.07 35.55 3.87
N ALA A 44 20.56 35.09 5.02
CA ALA A 44 20.00 35.50 6.31
C ALA A 44 20.29 36.96 6.68
N PHE A 45 21.35 37.57 6.13
CA PHE A 45 21.72 38.96 6.36
C PHE A 45 20.91 39.95 5.52
N GLN A 46 20.26 39.48 4.45
CA GLN A 46 19.32 40.29 3.66
C GLN A 46 18.07 40.71 4.46
N TYR A 47 17.83 40.08 5.61
CA TYR A 47 16.69 40.34 6.47
C TYR A 47 17.10 41.00 7.80
N PRO A 48 16.28 41.91 8.36
CA PRO A 48 16.57 42.56 9.64
C PRO A 48 16.79 41.57 10.78
N PRO A 49 17.60 41.92 11.79
CA PRO A 49 17.71 41.15 13.03
C PRO A 49 16.32 40.84 13.62
N ASN A 50 16.13 39.62 14.13
CA ASN A 50 14.89 39.13 14.74
C ASN A 50 13.64 39.03 13.83
N SER A 51 13.76 39.30 12.52
CA SER A 51 12.65 39.08 11.57
C SER A 51 12.20 37.61 11.54
N LYS A 52 10.97 37.37 11.05
CA LYS A 52 10.42 36.00 10.95
C LYS A 52 11.19 35.20 9.90
N GLU A 53 11.58 35.86 8.82
CA GLU A 53 12.27 35.34 7.64
C GLU A 53 13.68 34.91 8.03
N ARG A 54 14.42 35.77 8.72
CA ARG A 54 15.76 35.46 9.24
C ARG A 54 15.74 34.27 10.19
N ARG A 55 14.74 34.18 11.06
CA ARG A 55 14.54 33.03 11.96
C ARG A 55 14.25 31.74 11.21
N LYS A 56 13.50 31.78 10.10
CA LYS A 56 13.25 30.60 9.25
C LYS A 56 14.54 30.09 8.62
N ILE A 57 15.36 30.97 8.05
CA ILE A 57 16.64 30.60 7.42
C ILE A 57 17.57 29.93 8.44
N TRP A 58 17.73 30.51 9.63
CA TRP A 58 18.54 29.88 10.69
C TRP A 58 18.00 28.53 11.14
N GLN A 59 16.67 28.37 11.23
CA GLN A 59 16.05 27.10 11.58
C GLN A 59 16.29 26.03 10.52
N LYS A 60 16.24 26.40 9.23
CA LYS A 60 16.52 25.50 8.11
C LYS A 60 17.97 25.02 8.16
N LEU A 61 18.94 25.94 8.22
CA LEU A 61 20.37 25.60 8.35
C LEU A 61 20.68 24.75 9.58
N THR A 62 19.99 25.03 10.70
CA THR A 62 20.10 24.19 11.92
C THR A 62 19.59 22.77 11.67
N ASN A 63 18.45 22.62 11.00
CA ASN A 63 17.88 21.32 10.71
C ASN A 63 18.73 20.55 9.71
N ASP A 64 19.26 21.20 8.68
CA ASP A 64 20.12 20.58 7.67
C ASP A 64 21.42 20.07 8.28
N GLY A 65 22.06 20.85 9.16
CA GLY A 65 23.25 20.40 9.88
C GLY A 65 22.96 19.23 10.82
N ASN A 66 21.83 19.29 11.55
CA ASN A 66 21.38 18.16 12.36
C ASN A 66 21.02 16.93 11.51
N PHE A 67 20.46 17.12 10.31
CA PHE A 67 20.11 16.04 9.39
C PHE A 67 21.35 15.30 8.91
N LYS A 68 22.37 16.04 8.46
CA LYS A 68 23.68 15.50 8.07
C LYS A 68 24.29 14.66 9.21
N HIS A 69 24.41 15.24 10.40
CA HIS A 69 24.89 14.53 11.58
C HIS A 69 24.06 13.27 11.90
N ASN A 70 22.73 13.38 11.90
CA ASN A 70 21.86 12.26 12.20
C ASN A 70 21.96 11.14 11.15
N LYS A 71 22.17 11.47 9.87
CA LYS A 71 22.39 10.48 8.80
C LYS A 71 23.66 9.68 9.10
N ASP A 72 24.73 10.35 9.54
CA ASP A 72 25.99 9.70 9.91
C ASP A 72 25.84 8.83 11.17
N VAL A 73 25.15 9.32 12.20
CA VAL A 73 24.83 8.54 13.42
C VAL A 73 24.00 7.30 13.08
N LEU A 74 23.00 7.43 12.19
CA LEU A 74 22.16 6.30 11.78
C LEU A 74 22.93 5.26 10.97
N LYS A 75 23.94 5.68 10.20
CA LYS A 75 24.79 4.80 9.39
C LYS A 75 25.84 4.07 10.24
N THR A 76 26.47 4.78 11.17
CA THR A 76 27.56 4.24 12.01
C THR A 76 27.06 3.55 13.28
N GLY A 77 25.88 3.92 13.77
CA GLY A 77 25.38 3.52 15.09
C GLY A 77 26.05 4.26 16.24
N GLU A 78 26.97 5.19 15.96
CA GLU A 78 27.76 5.90 16.96
C GLU A 78 27.26 7.33 17.16
N GLY A 79 27.20 7.77 18.42
CA GLY A 79 26.79 9.13 18.79
C GLY A 79 25.33 9.28 19.18
N LYS A 80 24.90 10.53 19.41
CA LYS A 80 23.53 10.86 19.84
C LYS A 80 22.79 11.64 18.76
N LEU A 81 21.55 11.23 18.49
CA LEU A 81 20.66 11.91 17.55
C LEU A 81 20.25 13.30 18.06
N ALA A 82 20.34 14.29 17.18
CA ALA A 82 19.82 15.64 17.37
C ALA A 82 18.31 15.67 17.08
N VAL A 83 17.48 15.38 18.09
CA VAL A 83 16.01 15.35 17.99
C VAL A 83 15.40 16.74 18.21
N ARG A 84 14.34 17.12 17.48
CA ARG A 84 13.70 18.45 17.66
C ARG A 84 12.96 18.57 19.01
N GLY A 85 12.25 17.54 19.44
CA GLY A 85 11.50 17.48 20.71
C GLY A 85 12.26 16.82 21.85
N ARG A 86 11.93 17.16 23.11
CA ARG A 86 12.39 16.40 24.28
C ARG A 86 11.69 15.05 24.30
N THR A 87 12.47 13.98 24.37
CA THR A 87 11.96 12.61 24.51
C THR A 87 11.96 12.25 25.99
N LYS A 88 10.79 11.89 26.55
CA LYS A 88 10.68 11.49 27.96
C LYS A 88 11.30 10.11 28.24
N THR A 89 11.49 9.29 27.20
CA THR A 89 11.97 7.91 27.30
C THR A 89 13.18 7.68 26.40
N SER A 90 14.05 6.74 26.80
CA SER A 90 15.07 6.14 25.94
C SER A 90 14.37 5.52 24.73
N SER A 91 14.48 6.17 23.58
CA SER A 91 13.80 5.78 22.34
C SER A 91 14.85 5.27 21.36
N LYS A 92 14.55 4.19 20.63
CA LYS A 92 15.48 3.64 19.63
C LYS A 92 15.59 4.61 18.45
N ALA A 93 16.71 4.56 17.73
CA ALA A 93 16.91 5.39 16.54
C ALA A 93 15.79 5.24 15.50
N THR A 94 15.25 4.01 15.37
CA THR A 94 14.13 3.64 14.47
C THR A 94 12.75 4.17 14.90
N ASP A 95 12.66 4.86 16.04
CA ASP A 95 11.44 5.56 16.47
C ASP A 95 11.36 6.99 15.93
N PHE A 96 12.40 7.47 15.27
CA PHE A 96 12.47 8.80 14.69
C PHE A 96 12.56 8.77 13.16
N VAL A 97 12.02 9.80 12.53
CA VAL A 97 12.13 10.04 11.09
C VAL A 97 12.27 11.54 10.84
N HIS A 98 12.96 11.91 9.77
CA HIS A 98 13.12 13.31 9.38
C HIS A 98 11.95 13.79 8.53
N CYS A 99 11.56 15.05 8.71
CA CYS A 99 10.57 15.68 7.84
C CYS A 99 11.16 15.87 6.44
N ILE A 100 10.41 15.46 5.41
CA ILE A 100 10.77 15.64 3.98
C ILE A 100 10.91 17.11 3.55
N TYR A 101 10.33 18.05 4.29
CA TYR A 101 10.36 19.47 3.93
C TYR A 101 11.39 20.26 4.75
N CYS A 102 11.38 20.10 6.08
CA CYS A 102 12.22 20.92 6.95
C CYS A 102 13.44 20.18 7.51
N HIS A 103 13.62 18.90 7.21
CA HIS A 103 14.68 18.03 7.73
C HIS A 103 14.78 17.96 9.27
N GLY A 104 13.77 18.42 10.00
CA GLY A 104 13.71 18.23 11.45
C GLY A 104 13.48 16.76 11.79
N LEU A 105 14.14 16.25 12.84
CA LEU A 105 13.94 14.89 13.35
C LEU A 105 12.78 14.83 14.37
N TYR A 106 11.80 13.97 14.10
CA TYR A 106 10.58 13.80 14.92
C TYR A 106 10.30 12.34 15.21
N GLY A 107 9.56 12.06 16.28
CA GLY A 107 9.03 10.72 16.52
C GLY A 107 8.06 10.31 15.41
N LYS A 108 8.20 9.10 14.87
CA LYS A 108 7.40 8.57 13.75
C LYS A 108 5.89 8.61 14.00
N LYS A 109 5.44 8.53 15.26
CA LYS A 109 4.02 8.65 15.64
C LYS A 109 3.47 10.07 15.46
N LEU A 110 4.31 11.09 15.62
CA LEU A 110 3.91 12.50 15.65
C LEU A 110 4.22 13.25 14.34
N ILE A 111 5.00 12.66 13.43
CA ILE A 111 5.41 13.32 12.18
C ILE A 111 4.22 13.80 11.34
N HIS A 112 3.12 13.05 11.30
CA HIS A 112 1.92 13.42 10.55
C HIS A 112 1.28 14.73 11.06
N LEU A 113 1.33 15.00 12.36
CA LEU A 113 0.85 16.26 12.96
C LEU A 113 1.77 17.41 12.57
N HIS A 114 3.08 17.17 12.54
CA HIS A 114 4.05 18.16 12.12
C HIS A 114 3.88 18.55 10.65
N LEU A 115 3.73 17.59 9.74
CA LEU A 115 3.64 17.83 8.30
C LEU A 115 2.47 18.76 7.93
N ARG A 116 1.34 18.65 8.65
CA ARG A 116 0.17 19.55 8.47
C ARG A 116 0.46 21.02 8.83
N LYS A 117 1.46 21.27 9.68
CA LYS A 117 1.84 22.60 10.19
C LYS A 117 3.28 22.96 9.82
N CYS A 118 3.91 22.21 8.92
CA CYS A 118 5.31 22.44 8.57
C CYS A 118 5.42 23.74 7.77
N LYS A 119 6.26 24.67 8.23
CA LYS A 119 6.43 25.99 7.61
C LYS A 119 7.16 25.94 6.27
N GLU A 120 7.94 24.88 6.04
CA GLU A 120 8.66 24.62 4.79
C GLU A 120 7.84 23.79 3.79
N ASN A 121 6.63 23.36 4.18
CA ASN A 121 5.70 22.73 3.27
C ASN A 121 4.93 23.84 2.53
N VAL A 122 5.48 24.31 1.41
CA VAL A 122 4.82 25.27 0.53
C VAL A 122 3.69 24.53 -0.18
N LYS A 123 2.46 24.77 0.25
CA LYS A 123 1.29 24.21 -0.44
C LYS A 123 1.14 24.95 -1.76
N THR A 124 1.41 24.26 -2.87
CA THR A 124 1.02 24.68 -4.21
C THR A 124 -0.50 24.58 -4.37
N GLU A 125 -1.12 25.25 -5.35
CA GLU A 125 -2.57 25.14 -5.61
C GLU A 125 -3.00 23.69 -5.92
N ASP A 126 -2.07 22.88 -6.43
CA ASP A 126 -2.17 21.42 -6.62
C ASP A 126 -2.09 20.59 -5.31
N ASP A 127 -1.63 21.18 -4.19
CA ASP A 127 -1.56 20.53 -2.87
C ASP A 127 -2.91 20.54 -2.11
N SER A 128 -3.99 20.94 -2.77
CA SER A 128 -5.37 20.68 -2.33
C SER A 128 -5.67 19.18 -2.16
N HIS A 129 -4.78 18.32 -2.66
CA HIS A 129 -4.85 16.87 -2.60
C HIS A 129 -4.13 16.31 -1.35
N GLY A 130 -4.82 16.43 -0.21
CA GLY A 130 -4.46 15.94 1.12
C GLY A 130 -3.21 15.06 1.27
N THR A 131 -2.22 15.57 2.01
CA THR A 131 -1.03 14.88 2.57
C THR A 131 -1.14 13.34 2.52
N PRO A 132 -0.29 12.62 1.75
CA PRO A 132 -0.42 11.18 1.59
C PRO A 132 -0.54 10.49 2.94
N ARG A 133 -1.58 9.66 3.17
CA ARG A 133 -1.84 8.99 4.47
C ARG A 133 -0.67 8.14 5.02
N ARG A 134 0.46 8.01 4.30
CA ARG A 134 1.62 7.19 4.64
C ARG A 134 2.96 7.93 4.48
N VAL A 135 3.06 9.17 4.98
CA VAL A 135 4.30 9.96 4.86
C VAL A 135 5.49 9.40 5.66
N VAL A 136 5.26 8.53 6.66
CA VAL A 136 6.34 8.01 7.51
C VAL A 136 7.40 7.25 6.70
N SER A 137 7.00 6.43 5.74
CA SER A 137 7.94 5.70 4.89
C SER A 137 8.71 6.64 3.96
N HIS A 138 8.06 7.66 3.39
CA HIS A 138 8.76 8.72 2.63
C HIS A 138 9.78 9.45 3.49
N CYS A 139 9.43 9.80 4.73
CA CYS A 139 10.34 10.39 5.70
C CYS A 139 11.53 9.47 6.03
N ALA A 140 11.29 8.17 6.17
CA ALA A 140 12.36 7.20 6.47
C ALA A 140 13.37 7.07 5.32
N LEU A 141 12.92 7.13 4.06
CA LEU A 141 13.78 7.02 2.87
C LEU A 141 14.89 8.08 2.84
N LEU A 142 14.70 9.26 3.44
CA LEU A 142 15.71 10.33 3.49
C LEU A 142 17.03 9.89 4.13
N THR A 143 16.96 8.95 5.07
CA THR A 143 18.13 8.48 5.85
C THR A 143 18.62 7.10 5.45
N LYS A 144 17.84 6.35 4.66
CA LYS A 144 18.21 4.99 4.25
C LYS A 144 19.07 5.05 3.00
N ASN A 145 19.96 4.08 2.86
CA ASN A 145 20.88 4.00 1.72
C ASN A 145 20.15 3.42 0.49
N CYS A 146 19.23 4.21 -0.05
CA CYS A 146 18.49 3.90 -1.28
C CYS A 146 19.06 4.69 -2.47
N GLU A 147 20.40 4.83 -2.51
CA GLU A 147 21.10 5.46 -3.62
C GLU A 147 21.09 4.50 -4.83
N GLY A 148 20.77 5.03 -6.03
CA GLY A 148 20.72 4.24 -7.27
C GLY A 148 19.38 3.60 -7.64
N ILE A 149 18.29 3.85 -6.89
CA ILE A 149 16.92 3.50 -7.30
C ILE A 149 16.16 4.71 -7.86
N SER A 150 15.20 4.47 -8.76
CA SER A 150 14.39 5.52 -9.39
C SER A 150 13.48 6.25 -8.39
N GLU A 151 13.18 7.53 -8.64
CA GLU A 151 12.26 8.30 -7.78
C GLU A 151 10.84 7.72 -7.81
N GLU A 152 10.42 7.18 -8.94
CA GLU A 152 9.13 6.48 -9.09
C GLU A 152 9.06 5.23 -8.20
N PHE A 153 10.17 4.48 -8.09
CA PHE A 153 10.24 3.33 -7.19
C PHE A 153 10.32 3.75 -5.72
N LYS A 154 10.99 4.85 -5.39
CA LYS A 154 10.94 5.46 -4.04
C LYS A 154 9.52 5.83 -3.66
N ASN A 155 8.76 6.43 -4.58
CA ASN A 155 7.34 6.74 -4.38
C ASN A 155 6.51 5.46 -4.15
N LEU A 156 6.81 4.37 -4.86
CA LEU A 156 6.16 3.07 -4.62
C LEU A 156 6.39 2.56 -3.18
N ILE A 157 7.64 2.58 -2.71
CA ILE A 157 8.02 2.12 -1.36
C ILE A 157 7.48 3.09 -0.29
N GLY A 158 7.50 4.39 -0.58
CA GLY A 158 7.06 5.44 0.33
C GLY A 158 5.58 5.35 0.72
N VAL A 159 4.77 4.61 -0.04
CA VAL A 159 3.36 4.32 0.29
C VAL A 159 3.22 3.03 1.13
N MET A 160 4.30 2.34 1.51
CA MET A 160 4.22 1.20 2.42
C MET A 160 3.99 1.67 3.86
N VAL A 161 3.41 0.81 4.71
CA VAL A 161 3.37 1.06 6.16
C VAL A 161 4.79 0.92 6.69
N TYR A 162 5.28 1.92 7.42
CA TYR A 162 6.62 1.88 8.00
C TYR A 162 6.63 0.99 9.25
N ASP A 163 7.07 -0.25 9.07
CA ASP A 163 7.30 -1.27 10.10
C ASP A 163 8.65 -1.94 9.85
N ASN A 164 9.03 -2.89 10.71
CA ASN A 164 10.28 -3.63 10.59
C ASN A 164 10.47 -4.27 9.20
N VAL A 165 9.39 -4.76 8.57
CA VAL A 165 9.45 -5.34 7.23
C VAL A 165 9.81 -4.29 6.18
N THR A 166 9.15 -3.13 6.19
CA THR A 166 9.50 -2.04 5.26
C THR A 166 10.90 -1.50 5.52
N GLU A 167 11.33 -1.44 6.78
CA GLU A 167 12.71 -1.06 7.12
C GLU A 167 13.73 -2.03 6.50
N THR A 168 13.51 -3.35 6.65
CA THR A 168 14.34 -4.37 5.97
C THR A 168 14.34 -4.23 4.45
N VAL A 169 13.21 -3.85 3.84
CA VAL A 169 13.17 -3.57 2.39
C VAL A 169 14.08 -2.39 2.03
N MET A 170 14.03 -1.30 2.80
CA MET A 170 14.79 -0.07 2.52
C MET A 170 16.30 -0.22 2.79
N GLU A 171 16.69 -1.13 3.69
CA GLU A 171 18.09 -1.36 4.05
C GLU A 171 18.79 -2.43 3.21
N ASN A 172 18.04 -3.27 2.51
CA ASN A 172 18.61 -4.39 1.77
C ASN A 172 18.70 -4.09 0.27
N GLN A 173 19.92 -3.91 -0.24
CA GLN A 173 20.16 -3.58 -1.64
C GLN A 173 19.64 -4.63 -2.62
N ILE A 174 19.69 -5.92 -2.28
CA ILE A 174 19.19 -7.00 -3.13
C ILE A 174 17.66 -6.94 -3.25
N ILE A 175 16.95 -6.64 -2.16
CA ILE A 175 15.48 -6.44 -2.20
C ILE A 175 15.14 -5.21 -3.05
N LEU A 176 15.90 -4.12 -2.92
CA LEU A 176 15.71 -2.92 -3.73
C LEU A 176 15.91 -3.21 -5.22
N GLN A 177 17.00 -3.88 -5.60
CA GLN A 177 17.25 -4.31 -6.99
C GLN A 177 16.13 -5.22 -7.53
N TYR A 178 15.70 -6.19 -6.72
CA TYR A 178 14.59 -7.09 -7.07
C TYR A 178 13.29 -6.31 -7.31
N GLY A 179 13.00 -5.33 -6.46
CA GLY A 179 11.85 -4.46 -6.59
C GLY A 179 11.88 -3.58 -7.81
N GLU A 180 13.02 -2.95 -8.09
CA GLU A 180 13.24 -2.10 -9.27
C GLU A 180 13.00 -2.89 -10.56
N GLN A 181 13.59 -4.10 -10.69
CA GLN A 181 13.38 -4.98 -11.85
C GLN A 181 11.91 -5.37 -12.06
N MET A 182 11.19 -5.59 -10.97
CA MET A 182 9.76 -5.91 -11.02
C MET A 182 8.94 -4.66 -11.37
N PHE A 183 9.27 -3.52 -10.79
CA PHE A 183 8.57 -2.26 -10.99
C PHE A 183 8.65 -1.79 -12.43
N LYS A 184 9.82 -1.92 -13.09
CA LYS A 184 10.01 -1.60 -14.52
C LYS A 184 8.97 -2.24 -15.44
N LYS A 185 8.48 -3.44 -15.11
CA LYS A 185 7.44 -4.14 -15.89
C LYS A 185 6.03 -3.57 -15.69
N TYR A 186 5.83 -2.82 -14.62
CA TYR A 186 4.52 -2.39 -14.12
C TYR A 186 4.39 -0.87 -13.99
N ILE A 187 5.37 -0.09 -14.46
CA ILE A 187 5.38 1.38 -14.39
C ILE A 187 4.04 1.97 -14.87
N ASN A 188 3.53 1.48 -16.01
CA ASN A 188 2.28 1.96 -16.61
C ASN A 188 1.03 1.24 -16.08
N HIS A 189 1.14 0.48 -15.00
CA HIS A 189 0.06 -0.32 -14.45
C HIS A 189 -0.13 -0.06 -12.94
N PRO A 190 -0.75 1.07 -12.56
CA PRO A 190 -0.97 1.43 -11.16
C PRO A 190 -1.66 0.34 -10.32
N LYS A 191 -2.56 -0.43 -10.95
CA LYS A 191 -3.24 -1.58 -10.31
C LYS A 191 -2.25 -2.68 -9.85
N GLN A 192 -1.08 -2.78 -10.46
CA GLN A 192 -0.03 -3.75 -10.16
C GLN A 192 1.00 -3.24 -9.14
N HIS A 193 1.00 -1.95 -8.83
CA HIS A 193 1.91 -1.38 -7.81
C HIS A 193 1.68 -2.00 -6.43
N GLU A 194 0.43 -2.34 -6.09
CA GLU A 194 0.13 -3.03 -4.84
C GLU A 194 0.70 -4.45 -4.80
N TYR A 195 0.67 -5.15 -5.93
CA TYR A 195 1.28 -6.46 -6.07
C TYR A 195 2.80 -6.40 -5.86
N ALA A 196 3.45 -5.39 -6.46
CA ALA A 196 4.89 -5.14 -6.26
C ALA A 196 5.23 -4.91 -4.77
N ARG A 197 4.50 -4.01 -4.09
CA ARG A 197 4.69 -3.76 -2.64
C ARG A 197 4.52 -5.02 -1.80
N GLN A 198 3.52 -5.85 -2.11
CA GLN A 198 3.30 -7.10 -1.38
C GLN A 198 4.46 -8.08 -1.57
N ASN A 199 5.00 -8.22 -2.78
CA ASN A 199 6.13 -9.12 -3.04
C ASN A 199 7.40 -8.67 -2.29
N LEU A 200 7.69 -7.35 -2.26
CA LEU A 200 8.79 -6.81 -1.47
C LEU A 200 8.65 -7.17 0.02
N ARG A 201 7.44 -7.01 0.56
CA ARG A 201 7.16 -7.37 1.95
C ARG A 201 7.25 -8.88 2.19
N HIS A 202 6.86 -9.73 1.25
CA HIS A 202 7.00 -11.18 1.38
C HIS A 202 8.47 -11.60 1.43
N VAL A 203 9.31 -11.05 0.56
CA VAL A 203 10.75 -11.33 0.51
C VAL A 203 11.43 -10.84 1.79
N ALA A 204 11.14 -9.63 2.25
CA ALA A 204 11.69 -9.12 3.50
C ALA A 204 11.26 -9.95 4.73
N ARG A 205 10.00 -10.41 4.79
CA ARG A 205 9.55 -11.33 5.84
C ARG A 205 10.30 -12.65 5.82
N LEU A 206 10.63 -13.16 4.63
CA LEU A 206 11.42 -14.38 4.51
C LEU A 206 12.85 -14.19 5.04
N LEU A 207 13.50 -13.07 4.72
CA LEU A 207 14.81 -12.75 5.28
C LEU A 207 14.76 -12.66 6.81
N LEU A 208 13.80 -11.94 7.36
CA LEU A 208 13.61 -11.79 8.82
C LEU A 208 13.36 -13.14 9.51
N GLU A 209 12.54 -14.01 8.92
CA GLU A 209 12.28 -15.33 9.49
C GLU A 209 13.52 -16.22 9.45
N ALA A 210 14.29 -16.19 8.36
CA ALA A 210 15.54 -16.92 8.27
C ALA A 210 16.58 -16.43 9.30
N GLN A 211 16.71 -15.12 9.49
CA GLN A 211 17.60 -14.52 10.49
C GLN A 211 17.25 -14.89 11.92
N LYS A 212 15.97 -15.16 12.17
CA LYS A 212 15.44 -15.58 13.48
C LYS A 212 15.61 -17.08 13.74
N SER A 213 15.34 -17.91 12.73
CA SER A 213 15.23 -19.37 12.88
C SER A 213 16.49 -20.14 12.46
N THR A 214 17.46 -19.47 11.84
CA THR A 214 18.66 -20.09 11.28
C THR A 214 19.90 -19.20 11.48
N PRO A 215 21.12 -19.72 11.26
CA PRO A 215 22.33 -18.91 11.28
C PRO A 215 22.44 -17.89 10.15
N MET A 216 21.60 -17.96 9.10
CA MET A 216 21.69 -17.11 7.92
C MET A 216 21.43 -15.63 8.25
N LYS A 217 22.25 -14.73 7.72
CA LYS A 217 22.13 -13.28 7.96
C LYS A 217 21.74 -12.50 6.71
N SER A 218 22.09 -12.97 5.52
CA SER A 218 21.83 -12.26 4.26
C SER A 218 21.29 -13.19 3.17
N PHE A 219 20.93 -12.65 2.00
CA PHE A 219 20.48 -13.47 0.87
C PHE A 219 21.60 -14.29 0.25
N GLU A 220 22.85 -13.83 0.33
CA GLU A 220 24.03 -14.58 -0.07
C GLU A 220 24.13 -15.90 0.72
N ASP A 221 23.77 -15.90 2.00
CA ASP A 221 23.73 -17.13 2.80
C ASP A 221 22.65 -18.11 2.35
N PHE A 222 21.52 -17.63 1.82
CA PHE A 222 20.44 -18.50 1.36
C PHE A 222 20.92 -19.38 0.19
N PHE A 223 21.76 -18.83 -0.66
CA PHE A 223 22.21 -19.49 -1.89
C PHE A 223 23.47 -20.35 -1.68
N LYS A 224 23.95 -20.49 -0.44
CA LYS A 224 24.92 -21.53 -0.09
C LYS A 224 24.24 -22.91 -0.17
N PRO A 225 24.79 -23.89 -0.92
CA PRO A 225 24.18 -25.21 -1.07
C PRO A 225 23.90 -25.94 0.26
N SER A 226 24.78 -25.75 1.26
CA SER A 226 24.62 -26.29 2.62
C SER A 226 23.36 -25.78 3.33
N ASN A 227 22.91 -24.56 3.00
CA ASN A 227 21.76 -23.92 3.64
C ASN A 227 20.42 -24.24 2.94
N PHE A 228 20.42 -24.99 1.83
CA PHE A 228 19.20 -25.25 1.05
C PHE A 228 18.02 -25.78 1.90
N LYS A 229 18.29 -26.73 2.82
CA LYS A 229 17.26 -27.28 3.72
C LYS A 229 16.76 -26.23 4.72
N LEU A 230 17.63 -25.34 5.19
CA LEU A 230 17.28 -24.25 6.09
C LEU A 230 16.40 -23.20 5.39
N VAL A 231 16.71 -22.88 4.13
CA VAL A 231 15.87 -22.02 3.28
C VAL A 231 14.47 -22.62 3.09
N VAL A 232 14.39 -23.91 2.78
CA VAL A 232 13.11 -24.63 2.67
C VAL A 232 12.33 -24.53 3.98
N SER A 233 12.99 -24.68 5.13
CA SER A 233 12.36 -24.55 6.45
C SER A 233 11.80 -23.14 6.67
N ALA A 234 12.59 -22.09 6.41
CA ALA A 234 12.14 -20.71 6.54
C ALA A 234 10.94 -20.39 5.62
N VAL A 235 10.95 -20.87 4.38
CA VAL A 235 9.82 -20.71 3.45
C VAL A 235 8.56 -21.41 3.98
N LYS A 236 8.68 -22.59 4.58
CA LYS A 236 7.55 -23.28 5.21
C LYS A 236 6.99 -22.47 6.38
N VAL A 237 7.83 -21.93 7.25
CA VAL A 237 7.38 -21.11 8.38
C VAL A 237 6.61 -19.87 7.88
N VAL A 238 7.16 -19.13 6.91
CA VAL A 238 6.49 -17.93 6.35
C VAL A 238 5.21 -18.29 5.60
N GLY A 239 5.21 -19.42 4.88
CA GLY A 239 4.00 -19.97 4.24
C GLY A 239 2.95 -20.48 5.23
N GLN A 240 3.24 -20.45 6.53
CA GLN A 240 2.43 -21.03 7.61
C GLN A 240 2.06 -22.48 7.31
N TYR A 241 3.05 -23.25 6.90
CA TYR A 241 2.90 -24.60 6.36
C TYR A 241 2.20 -25.57 7.32
N ASP A 242 2.53 -25.49 8.61
CA ASP A 242 1.95 -26.36 9.66
C ASP A 242 0.52 -25.99 10.03
N ARG A 243 0.11 -24.74 9.73
CA ARG A 243 -1.23 -24.21 10.06
C ARG A 243 -2.16 -24.13 8.84
N TYR A 244 -1.73 -24.61 7.66
CA TYR A 244 -2.51 -24.64 6.42
C TYR A 244 -3.10 -23.27 5.98
N ASN A 245 -2.53 -22.16 6.41
CA ASN A 245 -3.20 -20.87 6.23
C ASN A 245 -2.89 -20.20 4.87
N ILE A 246 -1.65 -20.29 4.35
CA ILE A 246 -1.25 -19.58 3.11
C ILE A 246 -0.27 -20.40 2.23
N PRO A 247 -0.62 -21.63 1.81
CA PRO A 247 0.28 -22.47 0.98
C PRO A 247 0.67 -21.82 -0.36
N SER A 248 -0.18 -20.95 -0.91
CA SER A 248 0.14 -20.19 -2.13
C SER A 248 1.32 -19.22 -1.98
N LEU A 249 1.61 -18.77 -0.76
CA LEU A 249 2.75 -17.89 -0.50
C LEU A 249 4.08 -18.65 -0.65
N ALA A 250 4.14 -19.90 -0.20
CA ALA A 250 5.34 -20.73 -0.35
C ALA A 250 5.73 -20.92 -1.82
N LEU A 251 4.74 -21.14 -2.70
CA LEU A 251 4.96 -21.23 -4.15
C LEU A 251 5.52 -19.93 -4.72
N LYS A 252 4.94 -18.78 -4.34
CA LYS A 252 5.41 -17.46 -4.78
C LYS A 252 6.83 -17.17 -4.30
N LEU A 253 7.14 -17.48 -3.05
CA LEU A 253 8.47 -17.29 -2.47
C LEU A 253 9.53 -18.11 -3.20
N GLY A 254 9.23 -19.34 -3.63
CA GLY A 254 10.16 -20.12 -4.47
C GLY A 254 10.54 -19.39 -5.76
N TYR A 255 9.54 -18.88 -6.49
CA TYR A 255 9.78 -18.09 -7.69
C TYR A 255 10.55 -16.79 -7.41
N HIS A 256 10.26 -16.12 -6.30
CA HIS A 256 10.99 -14.92 -5.89
C HIS A 256 12.45 -15.24 -5.55
N LEU A 257 12.73 -16.36 -4.88
CA LEU A 257 14.08 -16.81 -4.55
C LEU A 257 14.92 -17.10 -5.80
N GLN A 258 14.36 -17.70 -6.84
CA GLN A 258 15.09 -17.89 -8.11
C GLN A 258 15.53 -16.54 -8.71
N LYS A 259 14.65 -15.54 -8.72
CA LYS A 259 14.98 -14.19 -9.22
C LYS A 259 16.04 -13.50 -8.37
N ILE A 260 15.92 -13.61 -7.05
CA ILE A 260 16.88 -13.03 -6.11
C ILE A 260 18.24 -13.73 -6.24
N CYS A 261 18.27 -15.05 -6.44
CA CYS A 261 19.49 -15.81 -6.70
C CYS A 261 20.22 -15.30 -7.95
N ASN A 262 19.47 -15.03 -9.03
CA ASN A 262 20.04 -14.45 -10.25
C ASN A 262 20.62 -13.05 -10.01
N ILE A 263 19.98 -12.23 -9.17
CA ILE A 263 20.50 -10.91 -8.78
C ILE A 263 21.82 -11.05 -8.00
N VAL A 264 21.85 -11.93 -6.98
CA VAL A 264 23.07 -12.20 -6.21
C VAL A 264 24.18 -12.71 -7.11
N GLN A 265 23.87 -13.63 -8.01
CA GLN A 265 24.83 -14.15 -8.98
C GLN A 265 25.37 -13.04 -9.90
N HIS A 266 24.52 -12.14 -10.40
CA HIS A 266 24.94 -11.05 -11.27
C HIS A 266 25.82 -10.03 -10.53
N ASN A 267 25.45 -9.67 -9.29
CA ASN A 267 26.26 -8.81 -8.44
C ASN A 267 27.64 -9.44 -8.18
N ALA A 268 27.68 -10.73 -7.85
CA ALA A 268 28.91 -11.49 -7.63
C ALA A 268 29.81 -11.54 -8.87
N LYS A 269 29.23 -11.74 -10.07
CA LYS A 269 29.98 -11.66 -11.34
C LYS A 269 30.61 -10.28 -11.55
N SER A 270 29.86 -9.21 -11.24
CA SER A 270 30.33 -7.83 -11.44
C SER A 270 31.52 -7.46 -10.56
N ILE A 271 31.63 -8.07 -9.37
CA ILE A 271 32.75 -7.87 -8.44
C ILE A 271 33.83 -8.98 -8.52
N GLY A 272 33.67 -9.97 -9.41
CA GLY A 272 34.62 -11.07 -9.58
C GLY A 272 34.57 -12.19 -8.53
N ASP A 273 33.51 -12.30 -7.71
CA ASP A 273 33.37 -13.36 -6.70
C ASP A 273 32.89 -14.68 -7.31
N THR A 274 33.84 -15.51 -7.73
CA THR A 274 33.58 -16.81 -8.36
C THR A 274 32.91 -17.82 -7.41
N LYS A 275 33.17 -17.75 -6.10
CA LYS A 275 32.63 -18.69 -5.11
C LYS A 275 31.12 -18.49 -4.93
N VAL A 276 30.67 -17.24 -4.84
CA VAL A 276 29.23 -16.91 -4.74
C VAL A 276 28.52 -17.25 -6.05
N VAL A 277 29.16 -16.96 -7.20
CA VAL A 277 28.60 -17.32 -8.52
C VAL A 277 28.33 -18.82 -8.63
N GLU A 278 29.30 -19.65 -8.25
CA GLU A 278 29.17 -21.11 -8.30
C GLU A 278 28.13 -21.61 -7.29
N SER A 279 28.13 -21.09 -6.06
CA SER A 279 27.12 -21.41 -5.05
C SER A 279 25.69 -21.15 -5.56
N CYS A 280 25.47 -20.00 -6.22
CA CYS A 280 24.18 -19.66 -6.83
C CYS A 280 23.78 -20.62 -7.95
N LYS A 281 24.72 -21.04 -8.81
CA LYS A 281 24.44 -22.03 -9.87
C LYS A 281 24.03 -23.38 -9.27
N ILE A 282 24.76 -23.86 -8.27
CA ILE A 282 24.45 -25.10 -7.57
C ILE A 282 23.08 -24.99 -6.89
N PHE A 283 22.78 -23.87 -6.23
CA PHE A 283 21.48 -23.64 -5.61
C PHE A 283 20.34 -23.70 -6.63
N LEU A 284 20.47 -23.07 -7.80
CA LEU A 284 19.46 -23.10 -8.87
C LEU A 284 19.26 -24.54 -9.39
N SER A 285 20.35 -25.28 -9.62
CA SER A 285 20.27 -26.71 -10.00
C SER A 285 19.57 -27.56 -8.94
N MET A 286 19.85 -27.31 -7.64
CA MET A 286 19.15 -27.96 -6.54
C MET A 286 17.69 -27.56 -6.47
N TYR A 287 17.37 -26.29 -6.72
CA TYR A 287 16.00 -25.79 -6.78
C TYR A 287 15.21 -26.55 -7.86
N ASP A 288 15.72 -26.59 -9.09
CA ASP A 288 15.01 -27.23 -10.21
C ASP A 288 14.76 -28.72 -9.96
N LYS A 289 15.75 -29.42 -9.39
CA LYS A 289 15.65 -30.86 -9.11
C LYS A 289 14.81 -31.20 -7.88
N LYS A 290 14.83 -30.35 -6.84
CA LYS A 290 14.36 -30.73 -5.49
C LYS A 290 13.23 -29.87 -4.95
N TRP A 291 13.07 -28.63 -5.39
CA TRP A 291 12.09 -27.70 -4.82
C TRP A 291 10.66 -28.21 -4.93
N THR A 292 10.32 -28.82 -6.07
CA THR A 292 9.00 -29.42 -6.29
C THR A 292 8.67 -30.47 -5.23
N LYS A 293 9.63 -31.33 -4.89
CA LYS A 293 9.46 -32.37 -3.87
C LYS A 293 9.30 -31.80 -2.47
N TYR A 294 10.07 -30.77 -2.12
CA TYR A 294 10.11 -30.24 -0.75
C TYR A 294 9.04 -29.20 -0.44
N VAL A 295 8.58 -28.45 -1.44
CA VAL A 295 7.70 -27.29 -1.28
C VAL A 295 6.48 -27.39 -2.20
N SER A 296 6.69 -27.46 -3.53
CA SER A 296 5.56 -27.25 -4.46
C SER A 296 4.49 -28.33 -4.40
N SER A 297 4.87 -29.62 -4.36
CA SER A 297 3.93 -30.74 -4.38
C SER A 297 2.97 -30.71 -3.18
N LEU A 298 3.52 -30.49 -1.99
CA LEU A 298 2.74 -30.45 -0.75
C LEU A 298 1.99 -29.13 -0.60
N ALA A 299 2.54 -27.99 -1.04
CA ALA A 299 1.76 -26.75 -1.13
C ALA A 299 0.55 -26.90 -2.06
N LEU A 300 0.72 -27.52 -3.22
CA LEU A 300 -0.37 -27.79 -4.17
C LEU A 300 -1.39 -28.80 -3.63
N LYS A 301 -0.93 -29.86 -2.95
CA LYS A 301 -1.82 -30.81 -2.26
C LYS A 301 -2.66 -30.10 -1.20
N ASN A 302 -2.03 -29.30 -0.34
CA ASN A 302 -2.73 -28.51 0.68
C ASN A 302 -3.73 -27.54 0.07
N ILE A 303 -3.40 -26.88 -1.05
CA ILE A 303 -4.33 -26.03 -1.79
C ILE A 303 -5.55 -26.85 -2.26
N LYS A 304 -5.33 -28.02 -2.87
CA LYS A 304 -6.42 -28.91 -3.32
C LYS A 304 -7.28 -29.39 -2.14
N ASP A 305 -6.67 -29.80 -1.04
CA ASP A 305 -7.39 -30.25 0.15
C ASP A 305 -8.22 -29.12 0.78
N MET A 306 -7.66 -27.90 0.85
CA MET A 306 -8.40 -26.71 1.28
C MET A 306 -9.55 -26.37 0.31
N GLN A 307 -9.33 -26.48 -1.00
CA GLN A 307 -10.38 -26.27 -1.99
C GLN A 307 -11.51 -27.30 -1.84
N LYS A 308 -11.17 -28.58 -1.62
CA LYS A 308 -12.15 -29.65 -1.35
C LYS A 308 -12.94 -29.37 -0.08
N LYS A 309 -12.28 -29.03 1.04
CA LYS A 309 -12.94 -28.63 2.29
C LYS A 309 -13.86 -27.42 2.12
N ARG A 310 -13.50 -26.47 1.24
CA ARG A 310 -14.32 -25.27 0.94
C ARG A 310 -15.47 -25.54 -0.03
N ALA A 311 -15.33 -26.51 -0.93
CA ALA A 311 -16.34 -26.87 -1.92
C ALA A 311 -17.62 -27.38 -1.24
N ASN A 312 -17.49 -28.09 -0.12
CA ASN A 312 -18.62 -28.62 0.65
C ASN A 312 -19.40 -27.54 1.44
N LYS A 313 -19.01 -26.26 1.35
CA LYS A 313 -19.65 -25.15 2.09
C LYS A 313 -20.32 -24.19 1.10
N VAL A 314 -21.39 -24.60 0.43
CA VAL A 314 -22.16 -23.73 -0.47
C VAL A 314 -23.18 -22.94 0.37
N PRO A 315 -23.36 -21.62 0.14
CA PRO A 315 -24.41 -20.86 0.83
C PRO A 315 -25.80 -21.39 0.46
N SER A 316 -26.76 -21.33 1.39
CA SER A 316 -28.15 -21.68 1.10
C SER A 316 -28.80 -20.59 0.25
N ALA A 317 -29.78 -20.95 -0.57
CA ALA A 317 -30.55 -19.96 -1.33
C ALA A 317 -31.26 -18.95 -0.40
N GLN A 318 -31.65 -19.39 0.79
CA GLN A 318 -32.28 -18.53 1.80
C GLN A 318 -31.32 -17.46 2.33
N ASP A 319 -30.09 -17.83 2.69
CA ASP A 319 -29.06 -16.87 3.14
C ASP A 319 -28.71 -15.85 2.04
N VAL A 320 -28.73 -16.29 0.77
CA VAL A 320 -28.53 -15.39 -0.38
C VAL A 320 -29.68 -14.40 -0.53
N LYS A 321 -30.93 -14.87 -0.35
CA LYS A 321 -32.11 -14.00 -0.35
C LYS A 321 -32.08 -13.01 0.83
N HIS A 322 -31.71 -13.45 2.03
CA HIS A 322 -31.53 -12.55 3.19
C HIS A 322 -30.55 -11.42 2.88
N LEU A 323 -29.39 -11.75 2.28
CA LEU A 323 -28.43 -10.75 1.84
C LEU A 323 -29.00 -9.79 0.80
N TYR A 324 -29.73 -10.31 -0.19
CA TYR A 324 -30.38 -9.50 -1.23
C TYR A 324 -31.36 -8.49 -0.62
N TYR A 325 -32.34 -8.96 0.16
CA TYR A 325 -33.36 -8.09 0.76
C TYR A 325 -32.76 -7.09 1.76
N HIS A 326 -31.77 -7.50 2.55
CA HIS A 326 -31.03 -6.59 3.41
C HIS A 326 -30.37 -5.46 2.60
N LEU A 327 -29.72 -5.78 1.48
CA LEU A 327 -29.10 -4.79 0.61
C LEU A 327 -30.12 -3.86 -0.06
N GLU A 328 -31.30 -4.38 -0.43
CA GLU A 328 -32.40 -3.58 -0.95
C GLU A 328 -32.81 -2.50 0.06
N THR A 329 -33.11 -2.92 1.28
CA THR A 329 -33.52 -2.03 2.38
C THR A 329 -32.40 -1.05 2.74
N ALA A 330 -31.16 -1.53 2.85
CA ALA A 330 -30.01 -0.70 3.18
C ALA A 330 -29.72 0.35 2.10
N HIS A 331 -29.91 0.02 0.82
CA HIS A 331 -29.77 0.97 -0.28
C HIS A 331 -30.77 2.13 -0.12
N HIS A 332 -32.07 1.83 -0.05
CA HIS A 332 -33.12 2.84 0.07
C HIS A 332 -32.95 3.69 1.34
N ALA A 333 -32.65 3.05 2.47
CA ALA A 333 -32.46 3.77 3.74
C ALA A 333 -31.23 4.69 3.70
N ALA A 334 -30.12 4.25 3.10
CA ALA A 334 -28.92 5.07 2.97
C ALA A 334 -29.12 6.23 2.00
N GLU A 335 -29.86 6.00 0.91
CA GLU A 335 -30.18 7.06 -0.06
C GLU A 335 -31.05 8.14 0.56
N LYS A 336 -32.13 7.75 1.26
CA LYS A 336 -32.99 8.66 2.00
C LYS A 336 -32.19 9.51 3.00
N LYS A 337 -31.36 8.87 3.83
CA LYS A 337 -30.51 9.58 4.81
C LYS A 337 -29.55 10.57 4.16
N LEU A 338 -28.97 10.24 3.01
CA LEU A 338 -28.08 11.15 2.30
C LEU A 338 -28.85 12.34 1.70
N ARG A 339 -30.05 12.11 1.16
CA ARG A 339 -30.92 13.19 0.65
C ARG A 339 -31.36 14.14 1.76
N GLU A 340 -31.62 13.62 2.96
CA GLU A 340 -31.98 14.43 4.14
C GLU A 340 -30.78 15.21 4.70
N ASN A 341 -29.59 14.60 4.72
CA ASN A 341 -28.39 15.22 5.26
C ASN A 341 -27.13 14.82 4.46
N LEU A 342 -26.58 15.81 3.74
CA LEU A 342 -25.33 15.69 2.99
C LEU A 342 -24.14 15.67 3.96
N CYS A 343 -23.72 14.47 4.34
CA CYS A 343 -22.52 14.26 5.12
C CYS A 343 -21.69 13.08 4.61
N SER A 344 -20.42 13.07 5.04
CA SER A 344 -19.42 12.09 4.64
C SER A 344 -19.84 10.65 4.99
N GLU A 345 -20.45 10.45 6.16
CA GLU A 345 -20.91 9.17 6.69
C GLU A 345 -22.05 8.59 5.84
N ASN A 346 -23.08 9.40 5.56
CA ASN A 346 -24.23 9.02 4.75
C ASN A 346 -23.80 8.70 3.31
N PHE A 347 -22.89 9.50 2.75
CA PHE A 347 -22.31 9.25 1.42
C PHE A 347 -21.67 7.87 1.36
N VAL A 348 -20.84 7.54 2.35
CA VAL A 348 -20.15 6.24 2.39
C VAL A 348 -21.12 5.09 2.58
N ALA A 349 -22.20 5.28 3.35
CA ALA A 349 -23.24 4.27 3.51
C ALA A 349 -23.92 3.94 2.17
N LEU A 350 -24.36 4.97 1.42
CA LEU A 350 -24.99 4.79 0.11
C LEU A 350 -24.01 4.17 -0.89
N ALA A 351 -22.80 4.73 -1.01
CA ALA A 351 -21.78 4.21 -1.91
C ALA A 351 -21.43 2.74 -1.62
N ARG A 352 -21.43 2.33 -0.34
CA ARG A 352 -21.18 0.94 0.06
C ARG A 352 -22.31 0.01 -0.39
N ALA A 353 -23.56 0.40 -0.15
CA ALA A 353 -24.74 -0.40 -0.50
C ALA A 353 -24.85 -0.55 -2.02
N VAL A 354 -24.76 0.56 -2.77
CA VAL A 354 -24.83 0.58 -4.24
C VAL A 354 -23.69 -0.23 -4.85
N LEU A 355 -22.45 -0.08 -4.36
CA LEU A 355 -21.33 -0.89 -4.83
C LEU A 355 -21.54 -2.38 -4.57
N ALA A 356 -22.01 -2.76 -3.38
CA ALA A 356 -22.29 -4.15 -3.04
C ALA A 356 -23.37 -4.74 -3.96
N ARG A 357 -24.48 -4.03 -4.16
CA ARG A 357 -25.56 -4.44 -5.08
C ARG A 357 -25.06 -4.56 -6.51
N THR A 358 -24.33 -3.56 -7.01
CA THR A 358 -23.75 -3.58 -8.36
C THR A 358 -22.82 -4.78 -8.55
N ILE A 359 -21.99 -5.13 -7.55
CA ILE A 359 -21.12 -6.32 -7.62
C ILE A 359 -21.92 -7.62 -7.59
N LEU A 360 -23.00 -7.72 -6.82
CA LEU A 360 -23.78 -8.96 -6.74
C LEU A 360 -24.68 -9.19 -7.95
N PHE A 361 -25.19 -8.10 -8.54
CA PHE A 361 -25.93 -8.13 -9.80
C PHE A 361 -25.03 -8.50 -10.97
N ASN A 362 -23.77 -8.06 -10.96
CA ASN A 362 -22.82 -8.31 -12.04
C ASN A 362 -21.93 -9.51 -11.77
N ARG A 363 -21.63 -10.31 -12.80
CA ARG A 363 -20.71 -11.47 -12.68
C ARG A 363 -19.22 -11.07 -12.64
N ARG A 364 -18.89 -9.90 -12.07
CA ARG A 364 -17.56 -9.26 -12.10
C ARG A 364 -16.84 -9.33 -10.75
N LEU A 365 -15.51 -9.19 -10.76
CA LEU A 365 -14.73 -9.14 -9.53
C LEU A 365 -15.02 -7.85 -8.76
N PRO A 366 -15.06 -7.87 -7.41
CA PRO A 366 -15.28 -6.67 -6.60
C PRO A 366 -14.34 -5.50 -6.94
N GLY A 367 -13.09 -5.81 -7.27
CA GLY A 367 -12.09 -4.80 -7.63
C GLY A 367 -12.31 -4.21 -9.02
N GLU A 368 -12.95 -4.94 -9.94
CA GLU A 368 -13.27 -4.44 -11.29
C GLU A 368 -14.38 -3.40 -11.19
N VAL A 369 -15.50 -3.74 -10.53
CA VAL A 369 -16.64 -2.85 -10.33
C VAL A 369 -16.28 -1.63 -9.47
N ALA A 370 -15.54 -1.84 -8.37
CA ALA A 370 -15.12 -0.71 -7.54
C ALA A 370 -14.20 0.26 -8.28
N SER A 371 -13.48 -0.21 -9.31
CA SER A 371 -12.52 0.61 -10.07
C SER A 371 -13.11 1.36 -11.26
N ILE A 372 -14.45 1.37 -11.42
CA ILE A 372 -15.09 2.21 -12.43
C ILE A 372 -14.71 3.68 -12.18
N SER A 373 -14.19 4.31 -13.22
CA SER A 373 -13.84 5.73 -13.17
C SER A 373 -15.03 6.61 -13.54
N LEU A 374 -14.97 7.90 -13.18
CA LEU A 374 -15.95 8.90 -13.59
C LEU A 374 -16.06 8.95 -15.12
N GLU A 375 -14.92 9.07 -15.81
CA GLU A 375 -14.83 9.08 -17.28
C GLU A 375 -15.52 7.84 -17.90
N THR A 376 -15.24 6.65 -17.38
CA THR A 376 -15.83 5.41 -17.91
C THR A 376 -17.35 5.31 -17.63
N PHE A 377 -17.82 5.95 -16.55
CA PHE A 377 -19.24 6.01 -16.23
C PHE A 377 -19.99 7.06 -17.06
N GLU A 378 -19.35 8.19 -17.35
CA GLU A 378 -19.86 9.21 -18.27
C GLU A 378 -19.97 8.64 -19.70
N SER A 379 -19.01 7.82 -20.12
CA SER A 379 -19.02 7.13 -21.42
C SER A 379 -19.86 5.85 -21.45
N ARG A 380 -20.82 5.67 -20.54
CA ARG A 380 -21.66 4.46 -20.50
C ARG A 380 -22.54 4.35 -21.74
N ILE A 381 -22.82 3.12 -22.15
CA ILE A 381 -23.51 2.81 -23.39
C ILE A 381 -24.93 2.36 -23.08
N ARG A 382 -25.91 2.90 -23.81
CA ARG A 382 -27.28 2.39 -23.85
C ARG A 382 -27.59 1.99 -25.30
N SER A 383 -27.42 0.71 -25.61
CA SER A 383 -27.63 0.16 -26.94
C SER A 383 -27.89 -1.34 -26.85
N ASP A 384 -28.78 -1.85 -27.68
CA ASP A 384 -29.04 -3.27 -27.91
C ASP A 384 -27.88 -4.00 -28.62
N VAL A 385 -27.06 -3.27 -29.37
CA VAL A 385 -25.89 -3.81 -30.08
C VAL A 385 -24.79 -4.18 -29.07
N CYS A 386 -24.35 -5.44 -29.11
CA CYS A 386 -23.40 -6.01 -28.14
C CYS A 386 -22.10 -6.47 -28.83
N ASP A 387 -21.62 -5.68 -29.78
CA ASP A 387 -20.45 -5.98 -30.59
C ASP A 387 -19.16 -5.88 -29.74
N ASP A 388 -18.16 -6.70 -30.07
CA ASP A 388 -16.86 -6.81 -29.39
C ASP A 388 -16.82 -7.34 -27.94
N MET A 389 -17.94 -7.84 -27.41
CA MET A 389 -17.98 -8.46 -26.08
C MET A 389 -17.38 -9.88 -26.08
N ASP A 390 -16.61 -10.21 -25.04
CA ASP A 390 -16.00 -11.52 -24.87
C ASP A 390 -17.03 -12.66 -24.87
N VAL A 391 -16.63 -13.82 -25.39
CA VAL A 391 -17.48 -15.02 -25.48
C VAL A 391 -17.99 -15.53 -24.13
N SER A 392 -17.36 -15.13 -23.02
CA SER A 392 -17.80 -15.51 -21.66
C SER A 392 -19.02 -14.74 -21.14
N VAL A 393 -19.47 -13.69 -21.82
CA VAL A 393 -20.69 -12.95 -21.48
C VAL A 393 -21.92 -13.82 -21.81
N SER A 394 -22.74 -14.12 -20.80
CA SER A 394 -23.89 -15.01 -20.97
C SER A 394 -24.99 -14.42 -21.85
N GLN A 395 -25.88 -15.26 -22.38
CA GLN A 395 -27.05 -14.80 -23.14
C GLN A 395 -27.94 -13.87 -22.30
N MET A 396 -28.15 -14.19 -21.03
CA MET A 396 -28.85 -13.33 -20.07
C MET A 396 -28.14 -11.97 -19.92
N GLU A 397 -26.80 -11.94 -19.74
CA GLU A 397 -26.05 -10.68 -19.67
C GLU A 397 -26.15 -9.87 -20.98
N ARG A 398 -26.17 -10.52 -22.15
CA ARG A 398 -26.34 -9.87 -23.45
C ARG A 398 -27.72 -9.23 -23.59
N LYS A 399 -28.78 -9.92 -23.20
CA LYS A 399 -30.14 -9.35 -23.20
C LYS A 399 -30.26 -8.18 -22.24
N LEU A 400 -29.73 -8.32 -21.02
CA LEU A 400 -29.69 -7.23 -20.04
C LEU A 400 -28.91 -6.00 -20.54
N CYS A 401 -27.89 -6.19 -21.39
CA CYS A 401 -27.17 -5.07 -22.01
C CYS A 401 -28.02 -4.25 -23.00
N GLY A 402 -29.08 -4.83 -23.57
CA GLY A 402 -30.04 -4.11 -24.39
C GLY A 402 -31.13 -3.41 -23.58
N LEU A 403 -31.46 -3.94 -22.40
CA LEU A 403 -32.45 -3.34 -21.49
C LEU A 403 -31.89 -2.18 -20.68
N PHE A 404 -30.64 -2.30 -20.24
CA PHE A 404 -30.02 -1.38 -19.29
C PHE A 404 -28.76 -0.74 -19.83
N SER A 405 -28.37 0.40 -19.24
CA SER A 405 -27.08 1.01 -19.54
C SER A 405 -25.93 0.12 -19.04
N ARG A 406 -24.77 0.23 -19.69
CA ARG A 406 -23.60 -0.57 -19.34
C ARG A 406 -22.30 0.22 -19.44
N VAL A 407 -21.35 -0.17 -18.61
CA VAL A 407 -19.95 0.25 -18.69
C VAL A 407 -19.10 -0.90 -19.18
N THR A 408 -18.35 -0.70 -20.25
CA THR A 408 -17.43 -1.72 -20.78
C THR A 408 -16.09 -1.65 -20.04
N ILE A 409 -15.63 -2.80 -19.54
CA ILE A 409 -14.34 -2.91 -18.86
C ILE A 409 -13.44 -3.97 -19.49
N LYS A 410 -12.14 -3.77 -19.41
CA LYS A 410 -11.13 -4.80 -19.71
C LYS A 410 -10.83 -5.59 -18.44
N GLY A 411 -11.37 -6.81 -18.35
CA GLY A 411 -11.12 -7.76 -17.27
C GLY A 411 -9.71 -8.35 -17.29
N LYS A 412 -9.46 -9.32 -16.41
CA LYS A 412 -8.19 -10.07 -16.42
C LYS A 412 -7.95 -10.73 -17.78
N CYS A 413 -6.71 -10.64 -18.28
CA CYS A 413 -6.27 -11.12 -19.59
C CYS A 413 -6.83 -10.32 -20.79
N GLY A 414 -7.28 -9.08 -20.58
CA GLY A 414 -7.69 -8.19 -21.67
C GLY A 414 -9.11 -8.42 -22.21
N ARG A 415 -9.86 -9.36 -21.61
CA ARG A 415 -11.24 -9.68 -22.01
C ARG A 415 -12.17 -8.49 -21.81
N VAL A 416 -12.92 -8.14 -22.84
CA VAL A 416 -13.88 -7.02 -22.83
C VAL A 416 -15.22 -7.52 -22.31
N VAL A 417 -15.69 -6.97 -21.20
CA VAL A 417 -16.91 -7.45 -20.53
C VAL A 417 -17.76 -6.29 -19.97
N PRO A 418 -19.09 -6.42 -19.91
CA PRO A 418 -19.97 -5.36 -19.42
C PRO A 418 -20.12 -5.37 -17.89
N ILE A 419 -20.28 -4.18 -17.31
CA ILE A 419 -20.94 -3.94 -16.03
C ILE A 419 -22.29 -3.31 -16.34
N ILE A 420 -23.36 -4.06 -16.10
CA ILE A 420 -24.74 -3.66 -16.34
C ILE A 420 -25.21 -2.81 -15.15
N LEU A 421 -25.87 -1.71 -15.45
CA LEU A 421 -26.37 -0.73 -14.48
C LEU A 421 -27.89 -0.69 -14.56
N LYS A 422 -28.57 -1.37 -13.62
CA LYS A 422 -30.03 -1.21 -13.45
C LYS A 422 -30.35 0.28 -13.21
N PRO A 423 -31.50 0.81 -13.68
CA PRO A 423 -31.84 2.23 -13.50
C PRO A 423 -31.73 2.74 -12.05
N SER A 424 -32.10 1.91 -11.07
CA SER A 424 -31.93 2.27 -9.65
C SER A 424 -30.46 2.38 -9.21
N PHE A 425 -29.55 1.61 -9.82
CA PHE A 425 -28.11 1.73 -9.54
C PHE A 425 -27.54 2.95 -10.23
N GLU A 426 -27.90 3.16 -11.50
CA GLU A 426 -27.46 4.30 -12.29
C GLU A 426 -27.85 5.62 -11.61
N SER A 427 -29.12 5.79 -11.26
CA SER A 427 -29.63 6.96 -10.54
C SER A 427 -28.88 7.22 -9.22
N SER A 428 -28.62 6.17 -8.44
CA SER A 428 -27.89 6.33 -7.18
C SER A 428 -26.40 6.64 -7.38
N ILE A 429 -25.78 6.13 -8.45
CA ILE A 429 -24.41 6.50 -8.83
C ILE A 429 -24.37 7.96 -9.29
N GLU A 430 -25.31 8.41 -10.12
CA GLU A 430 -25.43 9.80 -10.55
C GLU A 430 -25.61 10.73 -9.35
N PHE A 431 -26.49 10.36 -8.41
CA PHE A 431 -26.68 11.13 -7.17
C PHE A 431 -25.38 11.21 -6.36
N LEU A 432 -24.68 10.09 -6.15
CA LEU A 432 -23.36 10.08 -5.50
C LEU A 432 -22.37 10.99 -6.22
N VAL A 433 -22.28 10.93 -7.56
CA VAL A 433 -21.39 11.79 -8.34
C VAL A 433 -21.73 13.27 -8.13
N SER A 434 -23.02 13.63 -8.12
CA SER A 434 -23.47 15.02 -7.98
C SER A 434 -23.17 15.66 -6.61
N VAL A 435 -23.13 14.87 -5.53
CA VAL A 435 -22.96 15.40 -4.16
C VAL A 435 -21.58 15.14 -3.55
N ARG A 436 -20.67 14.49 -4.28
CA ARG A 436 -19.38 14.00 -3.74
C ARG A 436 -18.52 15.07 -3.09
N GLU A 437 -18.42 16.27 -3.67
CA GLU A 437 -17.58 17.34 -3.13
C GLU A 437 -18.15 17.90 -1.83
N LYS A 438 -19.48 18.10 -1.79
CA LYS A 438 -20.21 18.52 -0.58
C LYS A 438 -20.03 17.53 0.56
N CYS A 439 -19.87 16.23 0.24
CA CYS A 439 -19.63 15.17 1.20
C CYS A 439 -18.14 14.93 1.53
N GLY A 440 -17.24 15.84 1.13
CA GLY A 440 -15.82 15.79 1.51
C GLY A 440 -14.97 14.76 0.74
N ILE A 441 -15.44 14.33 -0.45
CA ILE A 441 -14.62 13.56 -1.37
C ILE A 441 -13.64 14.51 -2.09
N LEU A 442 -12.41 14.04 -2.28
CA LEU A 442 -11.39 14.78 -3.03
C LEU A 442 -11.82 14.95 -4.49
N SER A 443 -11.73 16.18 -5.01
CA SER A 443 -12.12 16.53 -6.38
C SER A 443 -11.41 15.68 -7.43
N ASN A 444 -10.12 15.41 -7.24
CA ASN A 444 -9.30 14.60 -8.13
C ASN A 444 -9.39 13.08 -7.92
N ASN A 445 -10.28 12.56 -7.04
CA ASN A 445 -10.47 11.12 -6.97
C ASN A 445 -11.20 10.63 -8.24
N PRO A 446 -10.61 9.75 -9.06
CA PRO A 446 -11.16 9.43 -10.38
C PRO A 446 -12.29 8.41 -10.35
N TYR A 447 -12.66 7.86 -9.18
CA TYR A 447 -13.58 6.72 -9.09
C TYR A 447 -15.01 7.16 -8.74
N VAL A 448 -16.01 6.43 -9.27
CA VAL A 448 -17.42 6.60 -8.91
C VAL A 448 -17.73 6.13 -7.48
N PHE A 449 -16.97 5.15 -6.98
CA PHE A 449 -17.04 4.66 -5.58
C PHE A 449 -15.77 5.03 -4.80
N PRO A 450 -15.58 6.31 -4.43
CA PRO A 450 -14.36 6.80 -3.81
C PRO A 450 -14.24 6.39 -2.33
N ARG A 451 -13.01 6.27 -1.83
CA ARG A 451 -12.72 6.31 -0.39
C ARG A 451 -12.55 7.75 0.08
N GLN A 452 -13.13 8.07 1.23
CA GLN A 452 -12.95 9.37 1.88
C GLN A 452 -11.47 9.69 2.09
N GLN A 453 -11.10 10.93 1.77
CA GLN A 453 -9.74 11.50 1.90
C GLN A 453 -8.65 10.59 1.31
N SER A 454 -8.94 9.94 0.17
CA SER A 454 -7.99 9.08 -0.53
C SER A 454 -8.30 9.10 -2.03
N LEU A 455 -7.28 8.99 -2.88
CA LEU A 455 -7.41 8.89 -4.35
C LEU A 455 -7.67 7.46 -4.84
N THR A 456 -8.36 6.66 -4.03
CA THR A 456 -8.58 5.24 -4.34
C THR A 456 -10.03 4.87 -4.16
N ALA A 457 -10.46 3.84 -4.89
CA ALA A 457 -11.78 3.26 -4.78
C ALA A 457 -12.00 2.53 -3.44
N GLN A 458 -13.28 2.39 -3.07
CA GLN A 458 -13.70 1.51 -1.99
C GLN A 458 -13.31 0.06 -2.25
N ARG A 459 -13.11 -0.72 -1.18
CA ARG A 459 -12.82 -2.14 -1.29
C ARG A 459 -14.14 -2.90 -1.43
N GLY A 460 -14.56 -3.22 -2.65
CA GLY A 460 -15.84 -3.88 -2.91
C GLY A 460 -16.09 -5.15 -2.10
N SER A 461 -15.05 -5.97 -1.85
CA SER A 461 -15.17 -7.16 -0.99
C SER A 461 -15.51 -6.80 0.46
N SER A 462 -14.95 -5.71 0.98
CA SER A 462 -15.25 -5.22 2.33
C SER A 462 -16.66 -4.66 2.42
N CYS A 463 -17.16 -4.00 1.36
CA CYS A 463 -18.53 -3.50 1.29
C CYS A 463 -19.55 -4.64 1.39
N ILE A 464 -19.34 -5.73 0.64
CA ILE A 464 -20.22 -6.91 0.72
C ILE A 464 -20.13 -7.58 2.10
N GLN A 465 -18.91 -7.75 2.62
CA GLN A 465 -18.73 -8.38 3.93
C GLN A 465 -19.32 -7.57 5.10
N PHE A 466 -19.45 -6.26 4.95
CA PHE A 466 -20.18 -5.42 5.89
C PHE A 466 -21.66 -5.85 5.95
N HIS A 467 -22.34 -5.87 4.80
CA HIS A 467 -23.75 -6.25 4.72
C HIS A 467 -24.01 -7.73 5.04
N VAL A 468 -23.09 -8.63 4.70
CA VAL A 468 -23.18 -10.05 5.09
C VAL A 468 -23.27 -10.24 6.61
N LYS A 469 -22.60 -9.39 7.40
CA LYS A 469 -22.67 -9.47 8.86
C LYS A 469 -24.00 -8.99 9.43
N GLU A 470 -24.71 -8.13 8.69
CA GLU A 470 -25.94 -7.46 9.13
C GLU A 470 -27.20 -8.06 8.50
N CYS A 471 -27.06 -8.96 7.52
CA CYS A 471 -28.19 -9.49 6.76
C CYS A 471 -29.01 -10.58 7.47
N GLY A 472 -28.60 -11.02 8.67
CA GLY A 472 -29.33 -12.06 9.41
C GLY A 472 -29.24 -13.47 8.79
N ALA A 473 -28.27 -13.72 7.91
CA ALA A 473 -28.00 -15.06 7.41
C ALA A 473 -27.60 -16.01 8.54
N GLU A 474 -28.00 -17.28 8.44
CA GLU A 474 -27.63 -18.33 9.41
C GLU A 474 -26.14 -18.62 9.34
N ASN A 475 -25.59 -18.66 8.12
CA ASN A 475 -24.19 -18.98 7.89
C ASN A 475 -23.47 -17.85 7.11
N PRO A 476 -23.26 -16.67 7.72
CA PRO A 476 -22.68 -15.51 7.02
C PRO A 476 -21.26 -15.77 6.53
N SER A 477 -20.51 -16.67 7.18
CA SER A 477 -19.14 -17.04 6.78
C SER A 477 -19.02 -17.67 5.39
N VAL A 478 -20.11 -18.24 4.84
CA VAL A 478 -20.10 -18.85 3.50
C VAL A 478 -20.60 -17.91 2.40
N LEU A 479 -21.16 -16.75 2.74
CA LEU A 479 -21.58 -15.68 1.82
C LEU A 479 -20.37 -14.87 1.31
N MET A 480 -19.44 -15.58 0.65
CA MET A 480 -18.29 -14.97 0.00
C MET A 480 -18.61 -14.68 -1.47
N VAL A 481 -18.15 -13.54 -1.99
CA VAL A 481 -18.37 -13.13 -3.39
C VAL A 481 -18.04 -14.22 -4.40
N VAL A 482 -16.94 -14.94 -4.20
CA VAL A 482 -16.52 -16.02 -5.10
C VAL A 482 -17.55 -17.16 -5.14
N LYS A 483 -18.18 -17.47 -4.01
CA LYS A 483 -19.23 -18.50 -3.93
C LYS A 483 -20.55 -17.99 -4.52
N LEU A 484 -20.94 -16.76 -4.18
CA LEU A 484 -22.13 -16.11 -4.73
C LEU A 484 -22.08 -16.06 -6.27
N ARG A 485 -20.96 -15.59 -6.83
CA ARG A 485 -20.76 -15.54 -8.29
C ARG A 485 -20.75 -16.93 -8.96
N ARG A 486 -20.25 -17.95 -8.26
CA ARG A 486 -20.15 -19.31 -8.81
C ARG A 486 -21.50 -20.02 -8.82
N HIS A 487 -22.30 -19.86 -7.76
CA HIS A 487 -23.49 -20.68 -7.53
C HIS A 487 -24.81 -19.92 -7.69
N PHE A 488 -24.82 -18.61 -7.49
CA PHE A 488 -26.04 -17.80 -7.37
C PHE A 488 -26.06 -16.56 -8.27
N ALA A 489 -25.12 -16.42 -9.21
CA ALA A 489 -25.10 -15.31 -10.14
C ALA A 489 -26.42 -15.16 -10.92
N PRO A 490 -26.98 -16.21 -11.55
CA PRO A 490 -28.26 -16.09 -12.26
C PRO A 490 -29.40 -15.72 -11.30
N LEU A 491 -29.46 -16.32 -10.11
CA LEU A 491 -30.48 -16.00 -9.11
C LEU A 491 -30.40 -14.53 -8.69
N LEU A 492 -29.21 -14.01 -8.41
CA LEU A 492 -29.03 -12.61 -8.00
C LEU A 492 -29.35 -11.63 -9.12
N GLN A 493 -29.14 -12.02 -10.39
CA GLN A 493 -29.59 -11.22 -11.53
C GLN A 493 -31.12 -11.20 -11.57
N LEU A 494 -31.77 -12.37 -11.58
CA LEU A 494 -33.22 -12.49 -11.62
C LEU A 494 -33.93 -11.81 -10.45
N LEU A 495 -33.41 -11.91 -9.23
CA LEU A 495 -33.99 -11.25 -8.06
C LEU A 495 -34.01 -9.72 -8.19
N ASN A 496 -33.12 -9.14 -8.99
CA ASN A 496 -33.06 -7.70 -9.25
C ASN A 496 -33.91 -7.29 -10.46
N LEU A 497 -34.62 -8.18 -11.14
CA LEU A 497 -35.50 -7.85 -12.26
C LEU A 497 -36.97 -7.80 -11.80
N ASP A 498 -37.77 -6.92 -12.38
CA ASP A 498 -39.23 -6.97 -12.27
C ASP A 498 -39.84 -8.00 -13.25
N ASP A 499 -41.14 -8.27 -13.12
CA ASP A 499 -41.81 -9.33 -13.89
C ASP A 499 -41.74 -9.11 -15.41
N GLU A 500 -41.75 -7.85 -15.87
CA GLU A 500 -41.64 -7.53 -17.30
C GLU A 500 -40.20 -7.64 -17.80
N GLU A 501 -39.24 -7.18 -17.00
CA GLU A 501 -37.80 -7.36 -17.23
C GLU A 501 -37.45 -8.86 -17.30
N VAL A 502 -38.04 -9.70 -16.44
CA VAL A 502 -37.84 -11.17 -16.45
C VAL A 502 -38.39 -11.80 -17.73
N LYS A 503 -39.56 -11.38 -18.22
CA LYS A 503 -40.12 -11.93 -19.48
C LYS A 503 -39.24 -11.63 -20.70
N GLN A 504 -38.49 -10.53 -20.67
CA GLN A 504 -37.64 -10.08 -21.78
C GLN A 504 -36.28 -10.80 -21.81
N VAL A 505 -35.83 -11.36 -20.69
CA VAL A 505 -34.48 -11.94 -20.49
C VAL A 505 -34.52 -13.45 -20.46
#